data_AF-A0A8B5X3C0-F1
#
_entry.id   AF-A0A8B5X3C0-F1
#
_cell.length_a   1.000
_cell.length_b   1.000
_cell.length_c   1.000
_cell.angle_alpha   90.00
_cell.angle_beta   90.00
_cell.angle_gamma   90.00
#
_symmetry.space_group_name_H-M   'P 1'
#
loop_
_entity.id
_entity.type
_entity.pdbx_description
1 polymer ?
#
loop_
_entity_poly.entity_id
_entity_poly.type
_entity_poly.pdbx_seq_one_letter_code
_entity_poly.pdbx_strand_id
1 'polypeptide(L)' 'RPVGRRHSQELKKLLQEAGIPPWERERLPLVYRDEALLAVVGLDIAADHAAAPGEPGRCLVLQPLATADSGIV' A
#
# COMPACT_ATOMS: atom_id res chain seq x y z
N ARG A 1 -14.33 14.60 -7.29
CA ARG A 1 -14.21 15.91 -6.61
C ARG A 1 -15.05 15.86 -5.34
N PRO A 2 -14.52 16.15 -4.14
CA PRO A 2 -13.47 17.11 -3.82
C PRO A 2 -12.08 16.62 -4.23
N VAL A 3 -11.20 17.56 -4.53
CA VAL A 3 -9.77 17.32 -4.83
C VAL A 3 -9.09 17.14 -3.46
N GLY A 4 -8.53 15.96 -3.19
CA GLY A 4 -7.75 15.66 -1.97
C GLY A 4 -8.47 15.06 -0.73
N ARG A 5 -9.81 14.96 -0.68
CA ARG A 5 -10.52 14.47 0.55
C ARG A 5 -11.33 13.18 0.41
N ARG A 6 -11.68 12.75 -0.81
CA ARG A 6 -12.55 11.57 -1.00
C ARG A 6 -11.78 10.26 -0.73
N HIS A 7 -10.57 10.15 -1.27
CA HIS A 7 -9.75 8.95 -1.12
C HIS A 7 -9.20 8.76 0.28
N SER A 8 -8.90 9.83 1.02
CA SER A 8 -8.34 9.70 2.39
C SER A 8 -9.33 9.07 3.37
N GLN A 9 -10.64 9.32 3.19
CA GLN A 9 -11.70 8.73 4.03
C GLN A 9 -12.01 7.29 3.61
N GLU A 10 -12.05 7.00 2.31
CA GLU A 10 -12.21 5.63 1.79
C GLU A 10 -11.02 4.75 2.20
N LEU A 11 -9.79 5.23 2.04
CA LEU A 11 -8.59 4.55 2.51
C LEU A 11 -8.62 4.35 4.03
N LYS A 12 -9.05 5.36 4.80
CA LYS A 12 -9.19 5.21 6.25
C LYS A 12 -10.19 4.12 6.61
N LYS A 13 -11.32 4.05 5.91
CA LYS A 13 -12.33 3.03 6.11
C LYS A 13 -11.80 1.64 5.74
N LEU A 14 -11.13 1.49 4.60
CA LEU A 14 -10.52 0.22 4.19
C LEU A 14 -9.48 -0.29 5.21
N LEU A 15 -8.62 0.61 5.71
CA LEU A 15 -7.63 0.23 6.72
C LEU A 15 -8.26 -0.13 8.06
N GLN A 16 -9.38 0.52 8.42
CA GLN A 16 -10.15 0.14 9.61
C GLN A 16 -10.84 -1.21 9.43
N GLU A 17 -11.41 -1.50 8.26
CA GLU A 17 -12.03 -2.78 7.91
C GLU A 17 -11.00 -3.92 7.89
N ALA A 18 -9.77 -3.63 7.46
CA ALA A 18 -8.63 -4.54 7.56
C ALA A 18 -8.06 -4.69 8.98
N GLY A 19 -8.61 -3.99 9.97
CA GLY A 19 -8.19 -4.08 11.38
C GLY A 19 -6.85 -3.42 11.69
N ILE A 20 -6.36 -2.52 10.83
CA ILE A 20 -5.03 -1.92 10.96
C ILE A 20 -5.08 -0.73 11.90
N PRO A 21 -4.31 -0.74 12.99
CA PRO A 21 -4.30 0.36 13.93
C PRO A 21 -3.58 1.60 13.35
N PRO A 22 -3.89 2.81 13.86
CA PRO A 22 -3.33 4.05 13.35
C PRO A 22 -1.79 4.09 13.32
N TRP A 23 -1.12 3.54 14.32
CA TRP A 23 0.35 3.52 14.41
C TRP A 23 1.01 2.59 13.38
N GLU A 24 0.30 1.58 12.88
CA GLU A 24 0.79 0.70 11.84
C GLU A 24 0.52 1.28 10.46
N ARG A 25 -0.60 1.99 10.31
CA ARG A 25 -0.93 2.74 9.08
C ARG A 25 0.16 3.74 8.68
N GLU A 26 0.75 4.44 9.64
CA GLU A 26 1.84 5.41 9.36
C GLU A 26 3.10 4.74 8.79
N ARG A 27 3.23 3.42 8.93
CA ARG A 27 4.36 2.62 8.46
C ARG A 27 4.07 1.88 7.16
N LEU A 28 2.82 1.85 6.71
CA LEU A 28 2.43 1.18 5.47
C LEU A 28 2.79 2.05 4.26
N PRO A 29 3.59 1.54 3.32
CA PRO A 29 3.85 2.24 2.07
C PRO A 29 2.59 2.31 1.22
N LEU A 30 2.24 3.53 0.85
CA LEU A 30 1.13 3.85 -0.04
C LEU A 30 1.72 4.22 -1.40
N VAL A 31 1.29 3.51 -2.44
CA VAL A 31 1.73 3.78 -3.81
C VAL A 31 0.73 4.68 -4.49
N TYR A 32 1.19 5.84 -4.95
CA TYR A 32 0.38 6.81 -5.68
C TYR A 32 0.90 6.99 -7.10
N ARG A 33 -0.02 7.27 -8.01
CA ARG A 33 0.27 7.86 -9.31
C ARG A 33 -0.44 9.19 -9.39
N ASP A 34 0.35 10.26 -9.49
CA ASP A 34 -0.13 11.63 -9.35
C ASP A 34 -0.86 11.80 -8.00
N GLU A 35 -2.18 11.98 -8.01
CA GLU A 35 -3.03 12.08 -6.81
C GLU A 35 -3.88 10.83 -6.55
N ALA A 36 -3.76 9.79 -7.38
CA ALA A 36 -4.54 8.56 -7.28
C ALA A 36 -3.78 7.48 -6.50
N LEU A 37 -4.43 6.92 -5.48
CA LEU A 37 -3.90 5.76 -4.74
C LEU A 37 -4.00 4.51 -5.61
N LEU A 38 -2.85 3.90 -5.91
CA LEU A 38 -2.76 2.67 -6.68
C LEU A 38 -2.79 1.43 -5.80
N ALA A 39 -2.13 1.46 -4.64
CA ALA A 39 -2.02 0.29 -3.77
C ALA A 39 -1.60 0.66 -2.35
N VAL A 40 -1.99 -0.19 -1.40
CA VAL A 40 -1.38 -0.26 -0.07
C VAL A 40 -0.53 -1.52 -0.03
N VAL A 41 0.79 -1.35 0.04
CA VAL A 41 1.69 -2.49 -0.09
C VAL A 41 1.50 -3.45 1.08
N GLY A 42 1.33 -4.74 0.76
CA GLY A 42 1.05 -5.78 1.75
C GLY A 42 -0.43 -5.95 2.12
N LEU A 43 -1.35 -5.18 1.52
CA LEU A 43 -2.79 -5.35 1.73
C LEU A 43 -3.53 -5.58 0.42
N ASP A 44 -3.61 -4.54 -0.42
CA ASP A 44 -4.45 -4.59 -1.61
C ASP A 44 -4.04 -3.55 -2.65
N ILE A 45 -4.49 -3.78 -3.88
CA ILE A 45 -4.33 -2.90 -5.03
C ILE A 45 -5.68 -2.31 -5.41
N ALA A 46 -5.69 -1.07 -5.89
CA ALA A 46 -6.90 -0.47 -6.44
C ALA A 46 -7.37 -1.29 -7.65
N ALA A 47 -8.66 -1.63 -7.70
CA ALA A 47 -9.23 -2.49 -8.74
C ALA A 47 -8.93 -2.01 -10.16
N ASP A 48 -8.94 -0.69 -10.40
CA ASP A 48 -8.65 -0.05 -11.69
C ASP A 48 -7.18 -0.19 -12.14
N HIS A 49 -6.32 -0.69 -11.24
CA HIS A 49 -4.89 -0.87 -11.44
C HIS A 49 -4.44 -2.31 -11.26
N ALA A 50 -5.39 -3.24 -11.08
CA ALA A 50 -5.11 -4.67 -11.11
C ALA A 50 -4.85 -5.15 -12.54
N ALA A 51 -3.78 -5.92 -12.72
CA ALA A 51 -3.51 -6.58 -13.99
C ALA A 51 -4.64 -7.56 -14.32
N ALA A 52 -5.11 -7.56 -15.56
CA ALA A 52 -6.11 -8.52 -16.00
C ALA A 52 -5.53 -9.95 -16.03
N PRO A 53 -6.37 -11.00 -16.02
CA PRO A 53 -5.90 -12.37 -16.17
C PRO A 53 -5.08 -12.53 -17.46
N GLY A 54 -3.83 -12.98 -17.33
CA GLY A 54 -2.90 -13.15 -18.46
C GLY A 54 -2.12 -11.90 -18.85
N GLU A 55 -2.37 -10.76 -18.20
CA GLU A 55 -1.57 -9.54 -18.37
C GLU A 55 -0.36 -9.54 -17.40
N PRO A 56 0.82 -9.11 -17.85
CA PRO A 56 1.97 -9.01 -16.96
C PRO A 56 1.75 -7.95 -15.87
N GLY A 57 1.57 -8.42 -14.62
CA GLY A 57 1.48 -7.58 -13.43
C GLY A 57 2.83 -7.37 -12.71
N ARG A 58 2.79 -6.56 -11.67
CA ARG A 58 3.88 -6.42 -10.68
C ARG A 58 3.29 -6.64 -9.28
N CYS A 59 3.95 -7.49 -8.50
CA CYS A 59 3.60 -7.71 -7.10
C CYS A 59 4.46 -6.79 -6.23
N LEU A 60 3.81 -5.92 -5.46
CA LEU A 60 4.49 -5.04 -4.53
C LEU A 60 4.66 -5.77 -3.20
N VAL A 61 5.92 -5.95 -2.77
CA VAL A 61 6.26 -6.65 -1.53
C VAL A 61 6.92 -5.70 -0.55
N LEU A 62 6.50 -5.77 0.71
CA LEU A 62 7.23 -5.15 1.81
C LEU A 62 8.30 -6.11 2.30
N GLN A 63 9.54 -5.72 2.10
CA GLN A 63 10.66 -6.42 2.69
C GLN A 63 11.16 -5.59 3.88
N PRO A 64 11.26 -6.18 5.08
CA PRO A 64 12.06 -5.58 6.13
C PRO A 64 13.45 -5.28 5.58
N LEU A 65 14.00 -4.11 5.90
CA LEU A 65 15.42 -3.89 5.72
C LEU A 65 16.09 -4.96 6.57
N ALA A 66 16.63 -6.00 5.91
CA ALA A 66 17.39 -7.00 6.61
C ALA A 66 18.46 -6.24 7.40
N THR A 67 18.48 -6.42 8.71
CA THR A 67 19.69 -6.08 9.47
C THR A 67 20.79 -6.81 8.73
N ALA A 68 21.77 -6.08 8.19
CA ALA A 68 22.88 -6.71 7.53
C ALA A 68 23.53 -7.65 8.55
N ASP A 69 23.24 -8.95 8.45
CA ASP A 69 24.00 -9.97 9.14
C ASP A 69 25.34 -10.03 8.43
N SER A 70 26.29 -9.20 8.87
CA SER A 70 27.74 -9.31 8.64
C SER A 70 28.44 -8.12 9.31
N GLY A 71 29.28 -8.28 10.33
CA GLY A 71 29.72 -9.47 11.03
C GLY A 71 30.54 -9.02 12.24
N ILE A 72 30.54 -9.84 13.28
CA ILE A 72 31.56 -9.79 14.32
C ILE A 72 32.90 -10.12 13.63
N VAL A 73 33.83 -9.17 13.65
CA VAL A 73 35.29 -9.38 13.75
C VAL A 73 35.90 -8.19 14.45
#